data_AF-A0A381Z9S9-F1
#
_entry.id   AF-A0A381Z9S9-F1
#
_cell.length_a   1.000
_cell.length_b   1.000
_cell.length_c   1.000
_cell.angle_alpha   90.00
_cell.angle_beta   90.00
_cell.angle_gamma   90.00
#
_symmetry.space_group_name_H-M   'P 1'
#
loop_
_entity.id
_entity.type
_entity.pdbx_description
1 polymer ?
#
loop_
_entity_poly.entity_id
_entity_poly.type
_entity_poly.pdbx_seq_one_letter_code
_entity_poly.pdbx_strand_id
1 'polypeptide(L)'
;MSKWNKQNFLSDLEENCSREVVKITREIIKFSEKYSEHISWGRGSEHGTMTFRCTSDVGLLPLFHLNSDGNINLQINFLRNKDIPKMVLRDMVVKLESNFLREYDPEMYPIDSFEPIEDLFNTKSQVTKFLKTIEGCSYRLKQ
;
A
#
# COMPACT_ATOMS: atom_id res chain seq x y z
N MET A 1 6.73 22.69 -9.10
CA MET A 1 6.73 21.49 -8.24
C MET A 1 7.35 20.35 -9.01
N SER A 2 8.43 19.77 -8.48
CA SER A 2 9.14 18.66 -9.11
C SER A 2 8.27 17.41 -9.08
N LYS A 3 8.15 16.72 -10.21
CA LYS A 3 7.45 15.43 -10.27
C LYS A 3 8.30 14.40 -9.52
N TRP A 4 7.72 13.68 -8.56
CA TRP A 4 8.42 12.57 -7.93
C TRP A 4 8.64 11.44 -8.93
N ASN A 5 9.69 10.68 -8.70
CA ASN A 5 10.02 9.46 -9.40
C ASN A 5 10.66 8.50 -8.40
N LYS A 6 10.97 7.27 -8.83
CA LYS A 6 11.59 6.28 -7.95
C LYS A 6 12.90 6.77 -7.32
N GLN A 7 13.73 7.46 -8.09
CA GLN A 7 15.07 7.84 -7.65
C GLN A 7 15.02 8.89 -6.54
N ASN A 8 14.30 9.99 -6.74
CA ASN A 8 14.21 11.02 -5.71
C ASN A 8 13.40 10.54 -4.49
N PHE A 9 12.36 9.72 -4.68
CA PHE A 9 11.63 9.10 -3.58
C PHE A 9 12.54 8.23 -2.70
N LEU A 10 13.39 7.41 -3.32
CA LEU A 10 14.29 6.51 -2.60
C LEU A 10 15.44 7.25 -1.89
N SER A 11 15.89 8.39 -2.45
CA SER A 11 16.87 9.27 -1.78
C SER A 11 16.28 9.87 -0.52
N ASP A 12 15.09 10.47 -0.64
CA ASP A 12 14.38 11.09 0.48
C ASP A 12 14.08 10.07 1.61
N LEU A 13 13.69 8.85 1.23
CA LEU A 13 13.48 7.74 2.16
C LEU A 13 14.77 7.33 2.90
N GLU A 14 15.91 7.29 2.21
CA GLU A 14 17.20 6.96 2.83
C GLU A 14 17.72 8.05 3.77
N GLU A 15 17.36 9.31 3.49
CA GLU A 15 17.73 10.46 4.30
C GLU A 15 16.87 10.57 5.57
N ASN A 16 15.58 10.25 5.49
CA ASN A 16 14.61 10.53 6.55
C ASN A 16 14.21 9.32 7.40
N CYS A 17 14.45 8.08 6.95
CA CYS A 17 13.94 6.88 7.62
C CYS A 17 15.04 5.96 8.16
N SER A 18 14.65 5.10 9.11
CA SER A 18 15.54 4.05 9.62
C SER A 18 15.90 3.03 8.54
N ARG A 19 17.05 2.36 8.69
CA ARG A 19 17.50 1.33 7.74
C ARG A 19 16.49 0.20 7.52
N GLU A 20 15.73 -0.17 8.55
CA GLU A 20 14.73 -1.23 8.43
C GLU A 20 13.50 -0.74 7.64
N VAL A 21 13.01 0.47 7.92
CA VAL A 21 11.93 1.10 7.12
C VAL A 21 12.35 1.21 5.65
N VAL A 22 13.56 1.73 5.38
CA VAL A 22 14.11 1.82 4.01
C VAL A 22 14.09 0.46 3.31
N LYS A 23 14.54 -0.59 4.00
CA LYS A 23 14.60 -1.95 3.46
C LYS A 23 13.22 -2.52 3.15
N ILE A 24 12.26 -2.38 4.07
CA ILE A 24 10.87 -2.84 3.90
C ILE A 24 10.21 -2.10 2.74
N THR A 25 10.29 -0.76 2.73
CA THR A 25 9.72 0.07 1.66
C THR A 25 10.33 -0.28 0.29
N ARG A 26 11.64 -0.52 0.21
CA ARG A 26 12.29 -0.98 -1.03
C ARG A 26 11.76 -2.34 -1.50
N GLU A 27 11.45 -3.25 -0.58
CA GLU A 27 10.83 -4.53 -0.91
C GLU A 27 9.41 -4.34 -1.47
N ILE A 28 8.60 -3.48 -0.85
CA ILE A 28 7.24 -3.16 -1.33
C ILE A 28 7.30 -2.47 -2.70
N ILE A 29 8.24 -1.56 -2.93
CA ILE A 29 8.43 -0.90 -4.24
C ILE A 29 8.81 -1.93 -5.31
N LYS A 30 9.77 -2.82 -5.03
CA LYS A 30 10.18 -3.89 -5.97
C LYS A 30 9.01 -4.82 -6.29
N PHE A 31 8.21 -5.18 -5.30
CA PHE A 31 6.97 -5.92 -5.52
C PHE A 31 6.01 -5.14 -6.41
N SER A 32 5.81 -3.85 -6.13
CA SER A 32 4.91 -2.99 -6.89
C SER A 32 5.29 -2.95 -8.37
N GLU A 33 6.58 -2.82 -8.67
CA GLU A 33 7.09 -2.78 -10.05
C GLU A 33 6.80 -4.06 -10.84
N LYS A 34 6.67 -5.20 -10.14
CA LYS A 34 6.41 -6.49 -10.76
C LYS A 34 4.93 -6.82 -10.87
N TYR A 35 4.11 -6.40 -9.90
CA TYR A 35 2.75 -6.91 -9.73
C TYR A 35 1.65 -5.85 -9.88
N SER A 36 2.01 -4.56 -9.88
CA SER A 36 1.02 -3.52 -10.18
C SER A 36 0.74 -3.46 -11.67
N GLU A 37 -0.47 -3.03 -12.02
CA GLU A 37 -0.80 -2.65 -13.40
C GLU A 37 -0.29 -1.26 -13.72
N HIS A 38 -0.30 -0.37 -12.71
CA HIS A 38 0.20 0.99 -12.87
C HIS A 38 0.76 1.55 -11.56
N ILE A 39 2.01 2.03 -11.61
CA ILE A 39 2.61 2.84 -10.54
C ILE A 39 2.57 4.31 -10.94
N SER A 40 2.10 5.16 -10.03
CA SER A 40 2.29 6.61 -10.18
C SER A 40 3.13 7.16 -9.05
N TRP A 41 3.86 8.23 -9.36
CA TRP A 41 4.59 9.04 -8.40
C TRP A 41 3.95 10.43 -8.35
N GLY A 42 3.70 10.92 -7.14
CA GLY A 42 2.99 12.17 -6.87
C GLY A 42 3.77 13.43 -7.22
N ARG A 43 3.25 14.58 -6.80
CA ARG A 43 3.85 15.92 -7.01
C ARG A 43 3.94 16.74 -5.72
N GLY A 44 3.93 16.08 -4.56
CA GLY A 44 4.02 16.72 -3.24
C GLY A 44 5.29 17.55 -3.08
N SER A 45 5.24 18.58 -2.24
CA SER A 45 6.40 19.45 -1.96
C SER A 45 7.26 18.95 -0.81
N GLU A 46 6.67 18.21 0.14
CA GLU A 46 7.34 17.80 1.38
C GLU A 46 7.88 16.37 1.28
N HIS A 47 7.03 15.42 0.92
CA HIS A 47 7.40 14.03 0.69
C HIS A 47 6.87 13.56 -0.68
N GLY A 48 7.52 12.52 -1.19
CA GLY A 48 7.07 11.78 -2.36
C GLY A 48 5.96 10.81 -1.99
N THR A 49 5.00 10.61 -2.89
CA THR A 49 3.97 9.57 -2.75
C THR A 49 4.06 8.62 -3.93
N MET A 50 4.17 7.32 -3.67
CA MET A 50 4.01 6.26 -4.65
C MET A 50 2.61 5.65 -4.47
N THR A 51 1.89 5.43 -5.57
CA THR A 51 0.60 4.71 -5.54
C THR A 51 0.69 3.42 -6.33
N PHE A 52 0.35 2.30 -5.69
CA PHE A 52 0.11 1.01 -6.35
C PHE A 52 -1.32 0.95 -6.88
N ARG A 53 -1.52 0.64 -8.16
CA ARG A 53 -2.85 0.38 -8.74
C ARG A 53 -2.95 -0.96 -9.43
N CYS A 54 -4.12 -1.57 -9.33
CA CYS A 54 -4.52 -2.73 -10.12
C CYS A 54 -5.75 -2.40 -10.98
N THR A 55 -5.88 -3.10 -12.09
CA THR A 55 -7.08 -3.05 -12.95
C THR A 55 -8.21 -3.85 -12.31
N SER A 56 -9.44 -3.38 -12.50
CA SER A 56 -10.68 -4.07 -12.17
C SER A 56 -11.76 -3.71 -13.19
N ASP A 57 -12.93 -4.35 -13.09
CA ASP A 57 -14.10 -4.04 -13.92
C ASP A 57 -14.58 -2.59 -13.81
N VAL A 58 -14.28 -1.92 -12.69
CA VAL A 58 -14.62 -0.52 -12.44
C VAL A 58 -13.45 0.45 -12.72
N GLY A 59 -12.40 -0.04 -13.38
CA GLY A 59 -11.20 0.72 -13.75
C GLY A 59 -10.00 0.50 -12.85
N LEU A 60 -9.04 1.42 -12.89
CA LEU A 60 -7.81 1.36 -12.10
C LEU A 60 -8.08 1.75 -10.64
N LEU A 61 -7.83 0.84 -9.72
CA LEU A 61 -8.04 1.02 -8.28
C LEU A 61 -6.71 1.09 -7.53
N PRO A 62 -6.48 2.12 -6.70
CA PRO A 62 -5.36 2.13 -5.76
C PRO A 62 -5.61 1.13 -4.62
N LEU A 63 -4.62 0.30 -4.30
CA LEU A 63 -4.68 -0.60 -3.13
C LEU A 63 -3.95 -0.03 -1.92
N PHE A 64 -2.84 0.68 -2.16
CA PHE A 64 -2.13 1.41 -1.12
C PHE A 64 -1.30 2.56 -1.70
N HIS A 65 -0.93 3.50 -0.83
CA HIS A 65 0.07 4.53 -1.08
C HIS A 65 1.27 4.33 -0.16
N LEU A 66 2.46 4.69 -0.62
CA LEU A 66 3.67 4.83 0.20
C LEU A 66 4.12 6.27 0.15
N ASN A 67 4.57 6.79 1.28
CA ASN A 67 5.27 8.07 1.34
C ASN A 67 6.76 7.86 1.57
N SER A 68 7.58 8.78 1.07
CA SER A 68 9.04 8.73 1.24
C SER A 68 9.48 9.03 2.67
N ASP A 69 8.57 9.51 3.52
CA ASP A 69 8.78 9.69 4.97
C ASP A 69 8.53 8.40 5.78
N GLY A 70 8.31 7.25 5.12
CA GLY A 70 8.21 5.95 5.77
C GLY A 70 6.79 5.55 6.20
N ASN A 71 5.77 6.19 5.64
CA ASN A 71 4.37 5.84 5.90
C ASN A 71 3.72 5.05 4.77
N ILE A 72 2.74 4.23 5.11
CA ILE A 72 1.87 3.49 4.18
C ILE A 72 0.41 3.83 4.48
N ASN A 73 -0.40 3.99 3.43
CA ASN A 73 -1.85 4.17 3.56
C ASN A 73 -2.56 3.05 2.79
N LEU A 74 -3.31 2.22 3.51
CA LEU A 74 -4.11 1.14 2.94
C LEU A 74 -5.47 1.70 2.52
N GLN A 75 -5.81 1.54 1.23
CA GLN A 75 -6.99 2.17 0.62
C GLN A 75 -8.28 1.35 0.83
N ILE A 76 -8.49 0.85 2.06
CA ILE A 76 -9.59 -0.07 2.38
C ILE A 76 -10.94 0.63 2.26
N ASN A 77 -11.09 1.82 2.85
CA ASN A 77 -12.34 2.59 2.78
C ASN A 77 -12.59 3.15 1.39
N PHE A 78 -11.55 3.51 0.64
CA PHE A 78 -11.71 3.82 -0.77
C PHE A 78 -12.33 2.63 -1.52
N LEU A 79 -11.81 1.42 -1.32
CA LEU A 79 -12.32 0.20 -1.97
C LEU A 79 -13.73 -0.19 -1.50
N ARG A 80 -14.09 0.06 -0.23
CA ARG A 80 -15.47 -0.14 0.29
C ARG A 80 -16.51 0.65 -0.49
N ASN A 81 -16.12 1.83 -0.97
CA ASN A 81 -16.99 2.75 -1.71
C ASN A 81 -16.99 2.47 -3.23
N LYS A 82 -16.34 1.39 -3.68
CA LYS A 82 -16.35 0.96 -5.08
C LYS A 82 -17.25 -0.24 -5.28
N ASP A 83 -17.80 -0.35 -6.48
CA ASP A 83 -18.61 -1.49 -6.89
C ASP A 83 -17.70 -2.67 -7.25
N ILE A 84 -17.01 -3.21 -6.25
CA ILE A 84 -16.13 -4.38 -6.36
C ILE A 84 -16.76 -5.60 -5.67
N PRO A 85 -16.38 -6.83 -6.05
CA PRO A 85 -16.87 -8.02 -5.38
C PRO A 85 -16.57 -8.00 -3.87
N LYS A 86 -17.62 -7.96 -3.04
CA LYS A 86 -17.49 -7.86 -1.57
C LYS A 86 -16.62 -8.95 -0.96
N MET A 87 -16.62 -10.16 -1.55
CA MET A 87 -15.78 -11.27 -1.10
C MET A 87 -14.28 -11.02 -1.30
N VAL A 88 -13.89 -10.24 -2.31
CA VAL A 88 -12.48 -9.92 -2.56
C VAL A 88 -11.98 -8.94 -1.50
N LEU A 89 -12.75 -7.88 -1.24
CA LEU A 89 -12.45 -6.92 -0.18
C LEU A 89 -12.43 -7.60 1.20
N ARG A 90 -13.41 -8.46 1.51
CA ARG A 90 -13.46 -9.18 2.78
C ARG A 90 -12.24 -10.09 2.98
N ASP A 91 -11.83 -10.82 1.95
CA ASP A 91 -10.65 -11.69 2.01
C ASP A 91 -9.35 -10.88 2.22
N MET A 92 -9.22 -9.74 1.53
CA MET A 92 -8.10 -8.80 1.76
C MET A 92 -8.09 -8.32 3.21
N VAL A 93 -9.22 -7.80 3.71
CA VAL A 93 -9.34 -7.25 5.07
C VAL A 93 -8.97 -8.29 6.12
N VAL A 94 -9.59 -9.47 6.12
CA VAL A 94 -9.31 -10.52 7.12
C VAL A 94 -7.83 -10.92 7.16
N LYS A 95 -7.17 -10.97 6.00
CA LYS A 95 -5.73 -11.28 5.91
C LYS A 95 -4.86 -10.14 6.46
N LEU A 96 -5.25 -8.88 6.24
CA LEU A 96 -4.54 -7.72 6.80
C LEU A 96 -4.73 -7.64 8.32
N GLU A 97 -5.96 -7.81 8.80
CA GLU A 97 -6.30 -7.84 10.24
C GLU A 97 -5.50 -8.93 10.96
N SER A 98 -5.47 -10.15 10.40
CA SER A 98 -4.68 -11.25 10.95
C SER A 98 -3.17 -10.99 10.92
N ASN A 99 -2.68 -10.18 9.99
CA ASN A 99 -1.24 -9.91 9.84
C ASN A 99 -0.74 -8.80 10.76
N PHE A 100 -1.55 -7.76 10.94
CA PHE A 100 -1.21 -6.58 11.72
C PHE A 100 -1.84 -6.57 13.12
N LEU A 101 -2.72 -7.53 13.42
CA LEU A 101 -3.49 -7.59 14.66
C LEU A 101 -4.28 -6.29 14.90
N ARG A 102 -4.90 -5.78 13.83
CA ARG A 102 -5.73 -4.56 13.83
C ARG A 102 -7.12 -4.90 13.31
N GLU A 103 -8.11 -4.13 13.75
CA GLU A 103 -9.48 -4.19 13.24
C GLU A 103 -9.63 -3.13 12.16
N TYR A 104 -9.98 -3.54 10.94
CA TYR A 104 -10.10 -2.63 9.81
C TYR A 104 -11.56 -2.32 9.50
N ASP A 105 -12.54 -2.75 10.29
CA ASP A 105 -13.98 -2.51 10.06
C ASP A 105 -14.36 -1.02 10.03
N PRO A 106 -15.58 -0.67 9.56
CA PRO A 106 -15.99 0.74 9.42
C PRO A 106 -16.09 1.53 10.73
N GLU A 107 -16.19 0.88 11.89
CA GLU A 107 -16.26 1.55 13.20
C GLU A 107 -14.85 1.85 13.73
N MET A 108 -13.94 0.85 13.68
CA MET A 108 -12.57 1.01 14.18
C MET A 108 -11.62 1.69 13.19
N TYR A 109 -11.89 1.57 11.88
CA TYR A 109 -11.10 2.18 10.81
C TYR A 109 -12.01 2.90 9.79
N PRO A 110 -12.63 4.02 10.19
CA PRO A 110 -13.62 4.72 9.37
C PRO A 110 -13.03 5.49 8.18
N ILE A 111 -11.74 5.81 8.22
CA ILE A 111 -11.03 6.57 7.19
C ILE A 111 -9.67 5.94 6.86
N ASP A 112 -9.23 6.07 5.61
CA ASP A 112 -7.92 5.62 5.17
C ASP A 112 -6.84 6.62 5.58
N SER A 113 -5.98 6.23 6.53
CA SER A 113 -4.90 7.09 7.05
C SER A 113 -3.51 6.56 6.70
N PHE A 114 -2.53 7.47 6.69
CA PHE A 114 -1.13 7.08 6.63
C PHE A 114 -0.68 6.58 8.02
N GLU A 115 -0.03 5.42 8.03
CA GLU A 115 0.49 4.77 9.22
C GLU A 115 2.00 4.50 9.04
N PRO A 116 2.81 4.62 10.11
CA PRO A 116 4.23 4.31 10.03
C PRO A 116 4.45 2.84 9.64
N ILE A 117 5.37 2.60 8.70
CA ILE A 117 5.72 1.25 8.26
C ILE A 117 6.29 0.42 9.42
N GLU A 118 7.03 1.05 10.33
CA GLU A 118 7.59 0.39 11.51
C GLU A 118 6.51 -0.11 12.50
N ASP A 119 5.36 0.54 12.57
CA ASP A 119 4.26 0.12 13.44
C ASP A 119 3.50 -1.11 12.88
N LEU A 120 3.58 -1.33 11.56
CA LEU A 120 2.90 -2.43 10.88
C LEU A 120 3.82 -3.63 10.62
N PHE A 121 5.09 -3.37 10.32
CA PHE A 121 6.03 -4.38 9.81
C PHE A 121 7.22 -4.55 10.74
N ASN A 122 7.08 -5.46 11.70
CA ASN A 122 8.14 -5.80 12.65
C ASN A 122 8.94 -7.05 12.24
N THR A 123 8.39 -7.83 11.30
CA THR A 123 9.00 -9.09 10.85
C THR A 123 8.91 -9.27 9.33
N LYS A 124 9.89 -9.98 8.76
CA LYS A 124 9.86 -10.38 7.34
C LYS A 124 8.62 -11.20 6.98
N SER A 125 8.09 -11.98 7.93
CA SER A 125 6.86 -12.76 7.73
C SER A 125 5.66 -11.85 7.47
N GLN A 126 5.55 -10.74 8.22
CA GLN A 126 4.48 -9.76 8.02
C GLN A 126 4.57 -9.08 6.66
N VAL A 127 5.77 -8.70 6.22
CA VAL A 127 5.99 -8.14 4.88
C VAL A 127 5.55 -9.15 3.82
N THR A 128 6.02 -10.40 3.92
CA THR A 128 5.67 -11.45 2.95
C THR A 128 4.17 -11.72 2.88
N LYS A 129 3.49 -11.80 4.03
CA LYS A 129 2.03 -11.99 4.10
C LYS A 129 1.29 -10.83 3.47
N PHE A 130 1.69 -9.59 3.77
CA PHE A 130 1.11 -8.39 3.17
C PHE A 130 1.23 -8.42 1.64
N LEU A 131 2.43 -8.65 1.10
CA LEU A 131 2.66 -8.68 -0.35
C LEU A 131 1.80 -9.76 -1.04
N LYS A 132 1.68 -10.96 -0.44
CA LYS A 132 0.80 -12.02 -0.95
C LYS A 132 -0.68 -11.65 -0.90
N THR A 133 -1.11 -10.94 0.15
CA THR A 133 -2.49 -10.44 0.25
C THR A 133 -2.80 -9.45 -0.86
N ILE A 134 -1.89 -8.51 -1.13
CA ILE A 134 -2.04 -7.53 -2.22
C ILE A 134 -2.02 -8.20 -3.59
N GLU A 135 -1.12 -9.16 -3.82
CA GLU A 135 -1.06 -9.94 -5.06
C GLU A 135 -2.38 -10.69 -5.30
N GLY A 136 -2.87 -11.40 -4.28
CA GLY A 136 -4.13 -12.14 -4.36
C GLY A 136 -5.34 -11.23 -4.60
N CYS A 137 -5.39 -10.07 -3.94
CA CYS A 137 -6.44 -9.07 -4.17
C CYS A 137 -6.39 -8.55 -5.62
N SER A 138 -5.21 -8.17 -6.09
CA SER A 138 -5.00 -7.67 -7.47
C SER A 138 -5.41 -8.71 -8.53
N TYR A 139 -5.14 -9.99 -8.30
CA TYR A 139 -5.54 -11.05 -9.22
C TYR A 139 -7.06 -11.27 -9.24
N ARG A 140 -7.72 -11.22 -8.07
CA ARG A 140 -9.16 -11.44 -7.95
C ARG A 140 -10.01 -10.25 -8.40
N LEU A 141 -9.47 -9.03 -8.36
CA LEU A 141 -10.15 -7.83 -8.86
C LEU A 141 -10.21 -7.75 -10.39
N LYS A 142 -9.36 -8.51 -11.10
CA LYS A 142 -9.34 -8.58 -12.58
C LYS A 142 -10.32 -9.60 -13.18
N GLN A 143 -10.91 -10.45 -12.35
CA GLN A 143 -11.82 -11.52 -12.76
C GLN A 143 -13.27 -11.08 -12.62
#